data_AF-A0AAA9RUV8-F1
#
_entry.id   AF-A0AAA9RUV8-F1
#
_cell.length_a   1.000
_cell.length_b   1.000
_cell.length_c   1.000
_cell.angle_alpha   90.00
_cell.angle_beta   90.00
_cell.angle_gamma   90.00
#
_symmetry.space_group_name_H-M   'P 1'
#
loop_
_entity.id
_entity.type
_entity.pdbx_description
1 polymer ?
#
loop_
_entity_poly.entity_id
_entity_poly.type
_entity_poly.pdbx_seq_one_letter_code
_entity_poly.pdbx_strand_id
1 'polypeptide(L)' 'VDSLAFEDVAVNFTWEEWLLLDSSQKKLHRDVMLENIRNLASVVAKRFFISKLFATTQKNSHRGETL' A
#
# COMPACT_ATOMS: atom_id res chain seq x y z
N VAL A 1 -14.37 5.16 -9.82
CA VAL A 1 -13.19 5.48 -9.00
C VAL A 1 -11.99 4.94 -9.74
N ASP A 2 -11.08 5.80 -10.16
CA ASP A 2 -9.85 5.34 -10.81
C ASP A 2 -8.92 4.71 -9.76
N SER A 3 -8.25 3.63 -10.13
CA SER A 3 -7.31 2.93 -9.25
C SER A 3 -5.99 3.69 -9.26
N LEU A 4 -5.56 4.18 -8.09
CA LEU A 4 -4.25 4.82 -7.93
C LEU A 4 -3.15 3.76 -8.09
N ALA A 5 -2.24 3.97 -9.03
CA ALA A 5 -1.07 3.14 -9.28
C ALA A 5 0.12 3.64 -8.46
N PHE A 6 1.18 2.82 -8.36
CA PHE A 6 2.39 3.22 -7.62
C PHE A 6 3.06 4.42 -8.30
N GLU A 7 2.97 4.47 -9.62
CA GLU A 7 3.46 5.53 -10.49
C GLU A 7 2.80 6.89 -10.20
N ASP A 8 1.56 6.89 -9.69
CA ASP A 8 0.83 8.13 -9.36
C ASP A 8 1.33 8.79 -8.06
N VAL A 9 2.05 8.04 -7.22
CA VAL A 9 2.59 8.51 -5.94
C VAL A 9 4.10 8.52 -5.87
N ALA A 10 4.78 7.94 -6.87
CA ALA A 10 6.24 7.87 -6.92
C ALA A 10 6.82 9.06 -7.69
N VAL A 11 7.78 9.75 -7.07
CA VAL A 11 8.65 10.69 -7.79
C VAL A 11 9.82 9.90 -8.34
N ASN A 12 9.91 9.82 -9.67
CA ASN A 12 10.94 9.05 -10.35
C ASN A 12 12.00 9.97 -10.93
N PHE A 13 13.26 9.70 -10.62
CA PHE A 13 14.42 10.39 -11.18
C PHE A 13 15.13 9.47 -12.16
N THR A 14 15.65 10.03 -13.26
CA THR A 14 16.66 9.34 -14.06
C THR A 14 17.97 9.20 -13.27
N TRP A 15 18.90 8.41 -13.77
CA TRP A 15 20.20 8.27 -13.11
C TRP A 15 20.98 9.59 -13.09
N GLU A 16 20.90 10.34 -14.19
CA GLU A 16 21.52 11.65 -14.36
C GLU A 16 20.91 12.68 -13.40
N GLU A 17 19.59 12.73 -13.29
CA GLU A 17 18.89 13.60 -12.33
C GLU A 17 19.23 13.23 -10.90
N TRP A 18 19.25 11.93 -10.59
CA TRP A 18 19.61 11.44 -9.27
C TRP A 18 21.02 11.87 -8.86
N LEU A 19 21.99 11.84 -9.77
CA LEU A 19 23.36 12.27 -9.49
C LEU A 19 23.43 13.76 -9.11
N LEU A 20 22.61 14.60 -9.74
CA LEU A 20 22.57 16.05 -9.50
C LEU A 20 21.91 16.45 -8.18
N LEU A 21 21.13 15.55 -7.55
CA LEU A 21 20.50 15.84 -6.26
C LEU A 21 21.54 15.98 -5.15
N ASP A 22 21.32 16.96 -4.27
CA ASP A 22 22.08 17.08 -3.04
C ASP A 22 21.69 15.99 -2.03
N SER A 23 22.50 15.85 -0.98
CA SER A 23 22.29 14.83 0.06
C SER A 23 20.95 14.96 0.78
N SER A 24 20.43 16.18 0.94
CA SER A 24 19.15 16.43 1.60
C SER A 24 17.96 16.01 0.72
N GLN A 25 18.04 16.28 -0.58
CA GLN A 25 17.04 15.84 -1.56
C GLN A 25 17.00 14.31 -1.71
N LYS A 26 18.17 13.67 -1.78
CA LYS A 26 18.27 12.19 -1.80
C LYS A 26 17.70 11.56 -0.55
N LYS A 27 17.90 12.18 0.62
CA LYS A 27 17.31 11.74 1.88
C LYS A 27 15.79 11.87 1.86
N LEU A 28 15.29 13.05 1.47
CA LEU A 28 13.86 13.32 1.38
C LEU A 28 13.15 12.35 0.43
N HIS A 29 13.75 12.07 -0.74
CA HIS A 29 13.22 11.07 -1.68
C HIS A 29 13.07 9.70 -1.04
N ARG A 30 14.10 9.22 -0.33
CA ARG A 30 14.04 7.93 0.38
C ARG A 30 12.96 7.92 1.46
N ASP A 31 12.85 8.99 2.24
CA ASP A 31 11.86 9.11 3.32
C ASP A 31 10.42 9.06 2.76
N VAL A 32 10.16 9.82 1.70
CA VAL A 32 8.85 9.84 1.01
C VAL A 32 8.52 8.48 0.39
N MET A 33 9.47 7.85 -0.31
CA MET A 33 9.24 6.53 -0.91
C MET A 33 9.00 5.45 0.14
N LEU A 34 9.67 5.51 1.29
CA LEU A 34 9.46 4.60 2.39
C LEU A 34 8.07 4.77 3.02
N GLU A 35 7.62 6.00 3.18
CA GLU A 35 6.27 6.31 3.66
C GLU A 35 5.20 5.80 2.69
N ASN A 36 5.38 6.01 1.40
CA ASN A 36 4.46 5.50 0.36
C ASN A 36 4.35 3.97 0.39
N ILE A 37 5.47 3.24 0.51
CA ILE A 37 5.47 1.78 0.62
C ILE A 37 4.73 1.32 1.89
N ARG A 38 4.96 1.98 3.03
CA ARG A 38 4.27 1.66 4.30
C ARG A 38 2.77 1.91 4.20
N ASN A 39 2.37 3.02 3.58
CA ASN A 39 0.97 3.37 3.36
C ASN A 39 0.29 2.34 2.45
N LEU A 40 0.93 1.96 1.34
CA LEU A 40 0.43 0.91 0.45
C LEU A 40 0.31 -0.44 1.17
N ALA A 41 1.33 -0.86 1.92
CA ALA A 41 1.31 -2.09 2.70
C ALA A 41 0.18 -2.08 3.74
N SER A 42 -0.06 -0.95 4.40
CA SER A 42 -1.16 -0.75 5.37
C SER A 42 -2.53 -0.87 4.71
N VAL A 43 -2.73 -0.26 3.54
CA VAL A 43 -4.00 -0.36 2.79
C VAL A 43 -4.25 -1.79 2.31
N VAL A 44 -3.23 -2.45 1.78
CA VAL A 44 -3.32 -3.86 1.34
C VAL A 44 -3.62 -4.77 2.53
N ALA A 45 -2.95 -4.58 3.67
CA ALA A 45 -3.22 -5.35 4.88
C ALA A 45 -4.66 -5.13 5.38
N LYS A 46 -5.11 -3.88 5.49
CA LYS A 46 -6.50 -3.56 5.90
C LYS A 46 -7.51 -4.21 4.97
N ARG A 47 -7.31 -4.12 3.65
CA ARG A 47 -8.19 -4.75 2.66
C ARG A 47 -8.21 -6.28 2.81
N PHE A 48 -7.05 -6.89 3.03
CA PHE A 48 -6.95 -8.32 3.28
C PHE A 48 -7.67 -8.74 4.57
N PHE A 49 -7.50 -7.98 5.66
CA PHE A 49 -8.21 -8.22 6.92
C PHE A 49 -9.72 -8.08 6.79
N ILE A 50 -10.20 -7.04 6.10
CA ILE A 50 -11.64 -6.85 5.84
C ILE A 50 -12.20 -8.02 5.03
N SER A 51 -11.53 -8.43 3.95
CA SER A 51 -11.95 -9.61 3.16
C SER A 51 -11.97 -10.89 4.01
N LYS A 52 -10.97 -11.08 4.88
CA LYS A 52 -10.89 -12.25 5.78
C LYS A 52 -12.01 -12.24 6.83
N LEU A 53 -12.36 -11.06 7.37
CA LEU A 53 -13.46 -10.90 8.32
C LEU A 53 -14.79 -11.26 7.66
N PHE A 54 -15.09 -10.71 6.48
CA PHE A 54 -16.33 -11.01 5.75
C PHE A 54 -16.46 -12.51 5.41
N ALA A 55 -15.39 -13.15 4.92
CA ALA A 55 -15.39 -14.59 4.66
C ALA A 55 -15.64 -15.42 5.93
N THR A 56 -15.10 -14.98 7.08
CA THR A 56 -15.29 -15.66 8.37
C THR A 56 -16.73 -15.48 8.89
N THR A 57 -17.31 -14.29 8.74
CA THR A 57 -18.71 -14.03 9.11
C THR A 57 -19.69 -14.86 8.27
N GLN A 58 -19.49 -14.95 6.95
CA GLN A 58 -20.33 -15.82 6.11
C GLN A 58 -20.19 -17.30 6.45
N LYS A 59 -18.96 -17.78 6.71
CA LYS A 59 -18.72 -19.19 7.08
C LYS A 59 -19.37 -19.57 8.42
N ASN A 60 -19.43 -18.63 9.37
CA ASN A 60 -20.07 -18.86 10.67
C ASN A 60 -21.61 -18.80 10.59
N SER A 61 -22.17 -18.14 9.57
CA SER A 61 -23.63 -18.10 9.33
C SER A 61 -24.20 -19.43 8.86
N HIS A 62 -23.43 -20.24 8.11
CA HIS A 62 -23.88 -21.56 7.63
C HIS A 62 -23.65 -22.71 8.62
N ARG A 63 -23.12 -22.43 9.81
CA ARG A 63 -22.88 -23.44 10.86
C ARG A 63 -23.97 -23.47 11.95
N GLY A 64 -24.98 -22.60 11.86
CA GLY A 64 -26.06 -22.49 12.84
C GLY A 64 -27.37 -23.22 12.49
N GLU A 65 -27.46 -23.91 11.35
CA GLU A 65 -28.73 -24.50 10.84
C GLU A 65 -28.74 -26.03 10.73
N THR A 66 -27.85 -26.73 11.42
CA THR A 66 -27.95 -28.21 11.57
C THR A 66 -27.91 -28.60 13.04
N LEU A 67 -29.04 -28.43 13.71
CA LEU A 67 -29.54 -29.29 14.78
C LEU A 67 -31.06 -29.45 14.61
#